data_AF-B1A005-F1
#
_entry.id   AF-B1A005-F1
#
_cell.length_a   1.000
_cell.length_b   1.000
_cell.length_c   1.000
_cell.angle_alpha   90.00
_cell.angle_beta   90.00
_cell.angle_gamma   90.00
#
_symmetry.space_group_name_H-M   'P 1'
#
loop_
_entity.id
_entity.type
_entity.pdbx_description
1 polymer ?
#
loop_
_entity_poly.entity_id
_entity_poly.type
_entity_poly.pdbx_seq_one_letter_code
_entity_poly.pdbx_strand_id
1 'polypeptide(L)'
;HSFDDCARYLFPDRDDVDKLIIGSFCSIGSGASFIMAGNQGHRYDWASSFPFFYMQEEPAFSSALDAFQKAGNTVIGNDVWIGSEAMIM
;
A
#
# COMPACT_ATOMS: atom_id res chain seq x y z
N HIS A 1 -12.91 -4.22 -12.52
CA HIS A 1 -11.45 -4.04 -12.61
C HIS A 1 -10.80 -5.42 -12.53
N SER A 2 -9.52 -5.58 -12.94
CA SER A 2 -8.85 -6.90 -12.82
C SER A 2 -8.44 -7.15 -11.36
N PHE A 3 -7.82 -8.29 -11.09
CA PHE A 3 -7.23 -8.56 -9.78
C PHE A 3 -6.03 -7.66 -9.47
N ASP A 4 -5.30 -7.20 -10.49
CA ASP A 4 -4.15 -6.29 -10.31
C ASP A 4 -4.58 -4.99 -9.60
N ASP A 5 -5.76 -4.48 -9.96
CA ASP A 5 -6.34 -3.28 -9.37
C ASP A 5 -6.79 -3.46 -7.90
N CYS A 6 -6.86 -4.70 -7.41
CA CYS A 6 -7.10 -4.98 -5.99
C CYS A 6 -5.89 -4.63 -5.12
N ALA A 7 -4.67 -4.69 -5.67
CA ALA A 7 -3.42 -4.35 -5.00
C ALA A 7 -3.16 -2.84 -5.11
N ARG A 8 -3.82 -2.05 -4.24
CA ARG A 8 -3.81 -0.59 -4.34
C ARG A 8 -2.45 -0.04 -3.98
N TYR A 9 -1.94 0.87 -4.82
CA TYR A 9 -0.63 1.52 -4.66
C TYR A 9 0.57 0.57 -4.72
N LEU A 10 0.42 -0.59 -5.36
CA LEU A 10 1.55 -1.49 -5.63
C LEU A 10 2.29 -1.03 -6.89
N PHE A 11 3.56 -0.66 -6.75
CA PHE A 11 4.40 -0.22 -7.86
C PHE A 11 4.99 -1.45 -8.59
N PRO A 12 4.62 -1.71 -9.86
CA PRO A 12 5.09 -2.90 -10.59
C PRO A 12 6.54 -2.77 -11.11
N ASP A 13 7.10 -1.57 -11.08
CA ASP A 13 8.41 -1.20 -11.61
C ASP A 13 9.49 -1.07 -10.53
N ARG A 14 9.17 -1.40 -9.27
CA ARG A 14 10.08 -1.30 -8.12
C ARG A 14 10.25 -2.64 -7.42
N ASP A 15 11.50 -3.01 -7.16
CA ASP A 15 11.86 -4.20 -6.37
C ASP A 15 12.05 -3.92 -4.88
N ASP A 16 12.03 -2.65 -4.50
CA ASP A 16 12.28 -2.17 -3.15
C ASP A 16 11.00 -1.72 -2.44
N VAL A 17 9.84 -2.29 -2.77
CA VAL A 17 8.55 -2.05 -2.10
C VAL A 17 8.02 -3.32 -1.44
N ASP A 18 7.01 -3.18 -0.57
CA ASP A 18 6.30 -4.32 0.02
C ASP A 18 5.56 -5.11 -1.06
N LYS A 19 5.52 -6.43 -0.92
CA LYS A 19 4.90 -7.34 -1.90
C LYS A 19 3.58 -7.89 -1.35
N LEU A 20 2.62 -8.10 -2.25
CA LEU A 20 1.43 -8.93 -2.00
C LEU A 20 1.74 -10.38 -2.39
N ILE A 21 1.72 -11.28 -1.41
CA ILE A 21 2.00 -12.71 -1.59
C ILE A 21 0.75 -13.50 -1.25
N ILE A 22 0.24 -14.30 -2.19
CA ILE A 22 -1.00 -15.07 -2.03
C ILE A 22 -0.70 -16.56 -2.17
N GLY A 23 -1.09 -17.34 -1.17
CA GLY A 23 -0.98 -18.80 -1.17
C GLY A 23 -1.96 -19.48 -2.12
N SER A 24 -1.87 -20.80 -2.17
CA SER A 24 -2.73 -21.63 -3.03
C SER A 24 -4.14 -21.80 -2.46
N PHE A 25 -5.11 -22.11 -3.33
CA PHE A 25 -6.50 -22.44 -2.98
C PHE A 25 -7.28 -21.31 -2.28
N CYS A 26 -6.87 -20.05 -2.46
CA CYS A 26 -7.61 -18.91 -1.94
C CYS A 26 -8.90 -18.65 -2.75
N SER A 27 -9.94 -18.17 -2.07
CA SER A 27 -11.15 -17.64 -2.68
C SER A 27 -11.26 -16.16 -2.35
N ILE A 28 -11.17 -15.28 -3.35
CA ILE A 28 -11.16 -13.82 -3.14
C ILE A 28 -12.41 -13.20 -3.75
N GLY A 29 -13.26 -12.62 -2.89
CA GLY A 29 -14.51 -11.99 -3.27
C GLY A 29 -14.33 -10.71 -4.07
N SER A 30 -15.40 -10.33 -4.78
CA SER A 30 -15.43 -9.10 -5.59
C SER A 30 -15.13 -7.86 -4.75
N GLY A 31 -14.34 -6.93 -5.29
CA GLY A 31 -14.03 -5.67 -4.60
C GLY A 31 -13.13 -5.79 -3.37
N ALA A 32 -12.60 -6.98 -3.06
CA ALA A 32 -11.56 -7.10 -2.04
C ALA A 32 -10.35 -6.24 -2.42
N SER A 33 -9.70 -5.64 -1.42
CA SER A 33 -8.57 -4.74 -1.65
C SER A 33 -7.44 -4.99 -0.64
N PHE A 34 -6.21 -4.82 -1.13
CA PHE A 34 -4.98 -4.94 -0.35
C PHE A 34 -4.31 -3.57 -0.42
N ILE A 35 -4.20 -2.90 0.72
CA ILE A 35 -3.60 -1.58 0.80
C ILE A 35 -2.09 -1.75 0.87
N MET A 36 -1.40 -1.32 -0.17
CA MET A 36 0.06 -1.38 -0.24
C MET A 36 0.66 -0.01 0.06
N ALA A 37 1.96 0.14 -0.22
CA ALA A 37 2.74 1.35 0.00
C ALA A 37 2.77 1.83 1.47
N GLY A 38 2.67 0.91 2.43
CA GLY A 38 2.86 1.17 3.86
C GLY A 38 2.07 2.40 4.34
N ASN A 39 2.79 3.39 4.86
CA ASN A 39 2.16 4.63 5.34
C ASN A 39 1.86 5.68 4.25
N GLN A 40 2.14 5.38 2.98
CA GLN A 40 1.92 6.26 1.82
C GLN A 40 2.57 7.65 1.96
N GLY A 41 3.63 7.76 2.76
CA GLY A 41 4.29 9.05 3.02
C GLY A 41 3.64 9.89 4.12
N HIS A 42 2.73 9.33 4.91
CA HIS A 42 2.04 10.01 6.00
C HIS A 42 2.51 9.50 7.37
N ARG A 43 3.14 10.37 8.18
CA ARG A 43 3.56 10.07 9.56
C ARG A 43 2.60 10.73 10.55
N TYR A 44 1.82 9.92 11.27
CA TYR A 44 0.86 10.42 12.28
C TYR A 44 1.52 10.90 13.58
N ASP A 45 2.78 10.52 13.79
CA ASP A 45 3.63 10.87 14.93
C ASP A 45 4.52 12.09 14.65
N TRP A 46 4.41 12.69 13.46
CA TRP A 46 4.96 14.01 13.16
C TRP A 46 3.93 15.11 13.46
N ALA A 47 4.37 16.36 13.50
CA ALA A 47 3.48 17.50 13.76
C ALA A 47 2.39 17.68 12.67
N SER A 48 2.60 17.15 11.47
CA SER A 48 1.65 17.12 10.37
C SER A 48 1.76 15.80 9.64
N SER A 49 0.63 15.25 9.20
CA SER A 49 0.57 14.07 8.35
C SER A 49 0.61 14.40 6.85
N PHE A 50 0.71 15.68 6.46
CA PHE A 50 0.73 16.06 5.05
C PHE A 50 2.06 15.61 4.40
N PRO A 51 2.03 14.99 3.20
CA PRO A 51 3.20 14.35 2.59
C PRO A 51 4.06 15.36 1.82
N PHE A 52 4.60 16.36 2.52
CA PHE A 52 5.29 17.52 1.91
C PHE A 52 6.38 17.13 0.90
N PHE A 53 7.13 16.06 1.16
CA PHE A 53 8.19 15.55 0.27
C PHE A 53 7.71 15.21 -1.15
N TYR A 54 6.44 14.82 -1.28
CA TYR A 54 5.85 14.38 -2.55
C TYR A 54 5.22 15.54 -3.35
N MET A 55 5.12 16.75 -2.79
CA MET A 55 4.61 17.95 -3.47
C MET A 55 5.76 18.74 -4.11
N GLN A 56 6.40 18.13 -5.11
CA GLN A 56 7.65 18.63 -5.71
C GLN A 56 7.48 19.95 -6.48
N GLU A 57 6.25 20.30 -6.85
CA GLU A 57 5.89 21.54 -7.53
C GLU A 57 5.91 22.78 -6.63
N GLU A 58 5.93 22.61 -5.30
CA GLU A 58 5.87 23.70 -4.33
C GLU A 58 7.27 24.00 -3.74
N PRO A 59 7.92 25.13 -4.11
CA PRO A 59 9.26 25.47 -3.63
C PRO A 59 9.37 25.57 -2.10
N ALA A 60 8.30 25.95 -1.40
CA ALA A 60 8.28 26.02 0.06
C ALA A 60 8.54 24.66 0.74
N PHE A 61 8.29 23.54 0.04
CA PHE A 61 8.47 22.19 0.56
C PHE A 61 9.77 21.53 0.12
N SER A 62 10.67 22.26 -0.56
CA SER A 62 11.94 21.74 -1.10
C SER A 62 12.88 21.10 -0.08
N SER A 63 12.73 21.41 1.23
CA SER A 63 13.52 20.83 2.32
C SER A 63 12.76 19.78 3.15
N ALA A 64 11.54 19.40 2.71
CA ALA A 64 10.76 18.38 3.38
C ALA A 64 11.50 17.03 3.37
N LEU A 65 11.36 16.28 4.45
CA LEU A 65 11.92 14.94 4.58
C LEU A 65 10.92 13.91 4.05
N ASP A 66 11.42 12.86 3.40
CA ASP A 66 10.57 11.72 3.01
C ASP A 66 10.06 11.00 4.26
N ALA A 67 8.75 10.99 4.42
CA ALA A 67 8.06 10.38 5.54
C ALA A 67 7.69 8.92 5.27
N PHE A 68 7.97 8.38 4.08
CA PHE A 68 7.60 7.02 3.70
C PHE A 68 8.25 5.95 4.57
N GLN A 69 7.43 4.99 5.00
CA GLN A 69 7.85 3.80 5.71
C GLN A 69 7.07 2.59 5.20
N LYS A 70 7.81 1.52 4.89
CA LYS A 70 7.25 0.20 4.58
C LYS A 70 6.50 -0.38 5.78
N ALA A 71 5.44 -1.13 5.51
CA ALA A 71 4.74 -1.92 6.52
C ALA A 71 5.23 -3.39 6.55
N GLY A 72 5.94 -3.83 5.51
CA GLY A 72 6.29 -5.22 5.27
C GLY A 72 5.32 -5.88 4.28
N ASN A 73 5.69 -7.08 3.80
CA ASN A 73 4.86 -7.80 2.84
C ASN A 73 3.48 -8.15 3.41
N THR A 74 2.44 -8.01 2.60
CA THR A 74 1.12 -8.59 2.87
C THR A 74 1.14 -10.06 2.44
N VAL A 75 0.97 -10.96 3.41
CA VAL A 75 1.02 -12.41 3.16
C VAL A 75 -0.33 -13.05 3.46
N ILE A 76 -1.01 -13.46 2.39
CA ILE A 76 -2.20 -14.31 2.47
C ILE A 76 -1.74 -15.77 2.39
N GLY A 77 -2.07 -16.56 3.42
CA GLY A 77 -1.71 -17.98 3.49
C GLY A 77 -2.42 -18.85 2.44
N ASN A 78 -2.27 -20.17 2.57
CA ASN A 78 -3.05 -21.12 1.76
C ASN A 78 -4.47 -21.26 2.32
N ASP A 79 -5.44 -21.58 1.46
CA ASP A 79 -6.82 -21.91 1.84
C ASP A 79 -7.55 -20.78 2.62
N VAL A 80 -7.29 -19.53 2.22
CA VAL A 80 -7.95 -18.35 2.82
C VAL A 80 -9.18 -17.96 1.99
N TRP A 81 -10.32 -17.80 2.65
CA TRP A 81 -11.51 -17.19 2.06
C TRP A 81 -11.64 -15.73 2.47
N ILE A 82 -11.51 -14.82 1.50
CA ILE A 82 -11.70 -13.37 1.67
C ILE A 82 -13.06 -12.99 1.08
N GLY A 83 -13.96 -12.48 1.91
CA GLY A 83 -15.29 -12.03 1.51
C GLY A 83 -15.26 -10.82 0.56
N SER A 84 -16.41 -10.55 -0.08
CA SER A 84 -16.58 -9.38 -0.94
C SER A 84 -16.28 -8.09 -0.17
N GLU A 85 -15.60 -7.14 -0.81
CA GLU A 85 -15.29 -5.80 -0.30
C GLU A 85 -14.43 -5.75 0.98
N ALA A 86 -13.86 -6.88 1.41
CA ALA A 86 -12.89 -6.88 2.50
C ALA A 86 -11.65 -6.04 2.15
N MET A 87 -11.11 -5.33 3.14
CA MET A 87 -9.90 -4.52 3.00
C MET A 87 -8.82 -5.06 3.94
N ILE A 88 -7.68 -5.44 3.36
CA ILE A 88 -6.48 -5.84 4.09
C ILE A 88 -5.54 -4.64 4.16
N MET A 89 -5.14 -4.28 5.38
CA MET A 89 -4.19 -3.19 5.66
C MET A 89 -2.74 -3.66 5.62
#